data_AF-A0A359F3P4-F1
#
_entry.id   AF-A0A359F3P4-F1
#
_cell.length_a   1.000
_cell.length_b   1.000
_cell.length_c   1.000
_cell.angle_alpha   90.00
_cell.angle_beta   90.00
_cell.angle_gamma   90.00
#
_symmetry.space_group_name_H-M   'P 1'
#
loop_
_entity.id
_entity.type
_entity.pdbx_description
1 polymer ?
#
loop_
_entity_poly.entity_id
_entity_poly.type
_entity_poly.pdbx_seq_one_letter_code
_entity_poly.pdbx_strand_id
1 'polypeptide(L)'
;GDQMAVHLPLSAEAQAEARVLMLSSNNVLSPAHGRPLVTPTQDMIIGAFYLTELVDGAQGAGKVFRRIDQLERAYEAGEISLHAEIEYRTPQLLRSDESGDNAVYEKTTCGRVFFNR
;
A
#
# COMPACT_ATOMS: atom_id res chain seq x y z
N GLY A 1 -11.38 -29.99 0.77
CA GLY A 1 -10.75 -28.89 1.51
C GLY A 1 -9.46 -29.40 2.09
N ASP A 2 -8.47 -28.53 2.24
CA ASP A 2 -7.17 -28.90 2.79
C ASP A 2 -7.23 -29.06 4.31
N GLN A 3 -6.38 -29.92 4.86
CA GLN A 3 -6.29 -30.18 6.29
C GLN A 3 -4.91 -29.74 6.80
N MET A 4 -4.87 -29.08 7.96
CA MET A 4 -3.62 -28.70 8.62
C MET A 4 -3.62 -29.23 10.05
N ALA A 5 -2.54 -29.93 10.43
CA ALA A 5 -2.34 -30.43 11.79
C ALA A 5 -1.81 -29.31 12.70
N VAL A 6 -2.29 -29.28 13.94
CA VAL A 6 -1.89 -28.29 14.95
C VAL A 6 -1.20 -29.03 16.11
N HIS A 7 -0.01 -28.56 16.48
CA HIS A 7 0.79 -29.14 17.56
C HIS A 7 1.10 -28.08 18.62
N LEU A 8 1.17 -28.47 19.88
CA LEU A 8 1.44 -27.56 21.01
C LEU A 8 2.82 -27.86 21.63
N PRO A 9 3.79 -26.93 21.56
CA PRO A 9 5.07 -27.08 22.27
C PRO A 9 4.87 -26.86 23.77
N LEU A 10 5.27 -27.83 24.59
CA LEU A 10 5.01 -27.81 26.03
C LEU A 10 6.18 -27.28 26.86
N SER A 11 7.43 -27.61 26.51
CA SER A 11 8.60 -27.17 27.28
C SER A 11 8.94 -25.70 27.04
N ALA A 12 9.57 -25.05 28.03
CA ALA A 12 9.97 -23.65 27.90
C ALA A 12 10.96 -23.45 26.75
N GLU A 13 11.86 -24.42 26.54
CA GLU A 13 12.83 -24.42 25.45
C GLU A 13 12.14 -24.51 24.09
N ALA A 14 11.19 -25.45 23.93
CA ALA A 14 10.45 -25.61 22.68
C ALA A 14 9.57 -24.39 22.36
N GLN A 15 8.98 -23.77 23.38
CA GLN A 15 8.24 -22.51 23.21
C GLN A 15 9.14 -21.35 22.79
N ALA A 16 10.34 -21.27 23.37
CA ALA A 16 11.32 -20.25 22.98
C ALA A 16 11.80 -20.46 21.54
N GLU A 17 12.13 -21.69 21.16
CA GLU A 17 12.54 -22.03 19.79
C GLU A 17 11.44 -21.74 18.77
N ALA A 18 10.20 -22.14 19.04
CA ALA A 18 9.07 -21.88 18.16
C ALA A 18 8.87 -20.38 17.91
N ARG A 19 9.02 -19.56 18.97
CA ARG A 19 8.88 -18.10 18.87
C ARG A 19 10.07 -17.42 18.17
N VAL A 20 11.28 -17.90 18.41
CA VAL A 20 12.51 -17.25 17.90
C VAL A 20 12.86 -17.70 16.48
N LEU A 21 12.60 -18.96 16.12
CA LEU A 21 13.00 -19.52 14.83
C LEU A 21 11.83 -19.86 13.92
N MET A 22 10.74 -20.43 14.46
CA MET A 22 9.64 -20.95 13.65
C MET A 22 8.51 -19.94 13.41
N LEU A 23 8.55 -18.77 14.05
CA LEU A 23 7.52 -17.74 13.91
C LEU A 23 7.46 -17.24 12.46
N SER A 24 6.25 -17.11 11.91
CA SER A 24 6.03 -16.77 10.50
C SER A 24 6.68 -15.44 10.07
N SER A 25 6.77 -14.46 10.97
CA SER A 25 7.43 -13.18 10.73
C SER A 25 8.92 -13.32 10.39
N ASN A 26 9.55 -14.43 10.75
CA ASN A 26 10.96 -14.69 10.45
C ASN A 26 11.12 -15.38 9.08
N ASN A 27 10.05 -15.97 8.55
CA ASN A 27 10.05 -16.78 7.33
C ASN A 27 9.56 -15.99 6.10
N VAL A 28 10.08 -14.77 5.93
CA VAL A 28 9.65 -13.85 4.85
C VAL A 28 10.30 -14.20 3.50
N LEU A 29 11.51 -14.75 3.52
CA LEU A 29 12.30 -15.08 2.33
C LEU A 29 12.40 -16.59 2.13
N SER A 30 12.48 -17.02 0.88
CA SER A 30 12.76 -18.40 0.51
C SER A 30 14.20 -18.78 0.88
N PRO A 31 14.44 -19.83 1.67
CA PRO A 31 15.80 -20.27 2.01
C PRO A 31 16.64 -20.69 0.80
N ALA A 32 15.99 -21.16 -0.28
CA ALA A 32 16.68 -21.68 -1.46
C ALA A 32 17.22 -20.57 -2.38
N HIS A 33 16.49 -19.46 -2.51
CA HIS A 33 16.76 -18.44 -3.54
C HIS A 33 16.71 -17.00 -3.03
N GLY A 34 16.37 -16.76 -1.77
CA GLY A 34 16.33 -15.43 -1.15
C GLY A 34 15.19 -14.52 -1.62
N ARG A 35 14.30 -15.00 -2.50
CA ARG A 35 13.14 -14.22 -2.97
C ARG A 35 12.04 -14.19 -1.89
N PRO A 36 11.25 -13.10 -1.76
CA PRO A 36 10.15 -13.04 -0.82
C PRO A 36 9.07 -14.10 -1.11
N LEU A 37 8.63 -14.81 -0.07
CA LEU A 37 7.52 -15.76 -0.12
C LEU A 37 6.17 -15.10 0.16
N VAL A 38 6.18 -14.00 0.91
CA VAL A 38 4.99 -13.28 1.37
C VAL A 38 4.47 -12.27 0.35
N THR A 39 4.79 -12.45 -0.94
CA THR A 39 4.27 -11.58 -1.99
C THR A 39 2.75 -11.73 -2.09
N PRO A 40 1.99 -10.63 -2.22
CA PRO A 40 0.55 -10.69 -2.45
C PRO A 40 0.22 -11.55 -3.68
N THR A 41 -0.89 -12.27 -3.65
CA THR A 41 -1.35 -13.15 -4.73
C THR A 41 -2.81 -12.87 -5.08
N GLN A 42 -3.22 -13.31 -6.28
CA GLN A 42 -4.61 -13.31 -6.75
C GLN A 42 -5.31 -11.95 -6.53
N ASP A 43 -6.35 -11.92 -5.72
CA ASP A 43 -7.24 -10.77 -5.54
C ASP A 43 -6.53 -9.55 -4.95
N MET A 44 -5.48 -9.74 -4.15
CA MET A 44 -4.69 -8.62 -3.65
C MET A 44 -3.95 -7.89 -4.78
N ILE A 45 -3.46 -8.63 -5.77
CA ILE A 45 -2.81 -8.04 -6.96
C ILE A 45 -3.87 -7.31 -7.80
N ILE A 46 -5.04 -7.93 -8.01
CA ILE A 46 -6.13 -7.34 -8.78
C ILE A 46 -6.63 -6.06 -8.12
N GLY A 47 -6.80 -6.07 -6.79
CA GLY A 47 -7.22 -4.90 -6.03
C GLY A 47 -6.20 -3.76 -6.12
N ALA A 48 -4.91 -4.05 -5.97
CA ALA A 48 -3.85 -3.06 -6.13
C ALA A 48 -3.79 -2.51 -7.56
N PHE A 49 -3.96 -3.36 -8.57
CA PHE A 49 -4.02 -2.94 -9.98
C PHE A 49 -5.21 -2.01 -10.22
N TYR A 50 -6.40 -2.41 -9.80
CA TYR A 50 -7.62 -1.62 -9.95
C TYR A 50 -7.47 -0.25 -9.26
N LEU A 51 -7.01 -0.21 -8.01
CA LEU A 51 -6.78 1.05 -7.30
C LEU A 51 -5.77 1.97 -8.00
N THR A 52 -4.79 1.42 -8.72
CA THR A 52 -3.68 2.21 -9.29
C THR A 52 -3.82 2.51 -10.79
N GLU A 53 -4.89 2.01 -11.41
CA GLU A 53 -5.24 2.24 -12.81
C GLU A 53 -5.65 3.71 -13.06
N LEU A 54 -5.29 4.22 -14.24
CA LEU A 54 -5.64 5.55 -14.73
C LEU A 54 -6.58 5.40 -15.91
N VAL A 55 -7.69 6.13 -15.89
CA VAL A 55 -8.68 6.14 -16.98
C VAL A 55 -8.84 7.56 -17.49
N ASP A 56 -8.51 7.76 -18.77
CA ASP A 56 -8.65 9.06 -19.43
C ASP A 56 -10.11 9.51 -19.45
N GLY A 57 -10.35 10.78 -19.14
CA GLY A 57 -11.68 11.37 -19.13
C GLY A 57 -12.59 10.91 -17.98
N ALA A 58 -12.05 10.23 -16.97
CA ALA A 58 -12.81 9.89 -15.77
C ALA A 58 -13.28 11.16 -15.02
N GLN A 59 -14.41 11.02 -14.32
CA GLN A 59 -15.05 12.12 -13.61
C GLN A 59 -14.10 12.77 -12.59
N GLY A 60 -13.96 14.09 -12.65
CA GLY A 60 -13.08 14.85 -11.75
C GLY A 60 -11.61 14.94 -12.23
N ALA A 61 -11.32 14.58 -13.49
CA ALA A 61 -10.00 14.75 -14.08
C ALA A 61 -9.53 16.23 -14.09
N GLY A 62 -8.25 16.45 -13.84
CA GLY A 62 -7.60 17.77 -13.82
C GLY A 62 -7.81 18.58 -12.54
N LYS A 63 -8.45 18.02 -11.50
CA LYS A 63 -8.56 18.67 -10.19
C LYS A 63 -7.21 18.61 -9.44
N VAL A 64 -6.94 19.66 -8.67
CA VAL A 64 -5.70 19.82 -7.89
C VAL A 64 -6.00 19.71 -6.40
N PHE A 65 -5.27 18.85 -5.69
CA PHE A 65 -5.43 18.63 -4.26
C PHE A 65 -4.13 18.86 -3.51
N ARG A 66 -4.22 19.56 -2.38
CA ARG A 66 -3.08 19.82 -1.49
C ARG A 66 -2.99 18.83 -0.32
N ARG A 67 -4.13 18.31 0.15
CA ARG A 67 -4.23 17.45 1.35
C ARG A 67 -5.11 16.24 1.06
N ILE A 68 -4.79 15.11 1.67
CA ILE A 68 -5.56 13.87 1.55
C ILE A 68 -7.01 14.03 2.03
N ASP A 69 -7.26 14.78 3.12
CA ASP A 69 -8.61 15.00 3.64
C ASP A 69 -9.54 15.69 2.61
N GLN A 70 -8.98 16.54 1.75
CA GLN A 70 -9.75 17.21 0.69
C GLN A 70 -10.10 16.23 -0.43
N LEU A 71 -9.16 15.34 -0.75
CA LEU A 71 -9.35 14.30 -1.75
C LEU A 71 -10.38 13.26 -1.28
N GLU A 72 -10.30 12.80 -0.02
CA GLU A 72 -11.26 11.88 0.59
C GLU A 72 -12.68 12.46 0.53
N ARG A 73 -12.87 13.71 0.97
CA ARG A 73 -14.19 14.37 0.91
C ARG A 73 -14.73 14.49 -0.52
N ALA A 74 -13.87 14.82 -1.48
CA ALA A 74 -14.30 14.96 -2.87
C ALA A 74 -14.66 13.62 -3.52
N TYR A 75 -13.98 12.54 -3.09
CA TYR A 75 -14.34 11.17 -3.46
C TYR A 75 -15.66 10.74 -2.82
N GLU A 76 -15.85 10.97 -1.52
CA GLU A 76 -17.10 10.67 -0.80
C GLU A 76 -18.30 11.46 -1.34
N ALA A 77 -18.09 12.69 -1.78
CA ALA A 77 -19.11 13.52 -2.43
C ALA A 77 -19.46 13.04 -3.86
N GLY A 78 -18.75 12.04 -4.39
CA GLY A 78 -18.95 11.51 -5.75
C GLY A 78 -18.51 12.46 -6.85
N GLU A 79 -17.67 13.47 -6.54
CA GLU A 79 -17.22 14.45 -7.52
C GLU A 79 -16.00 13.97 -8.33
N ILE A 80 -15.34 12.90 -7.88
CA ILE A 80 -14.09 12.38 -8.43
C ILE A 80 -14.14 10.86 -8.44
N SER A 81 -13.67 10.26 -9.53
CA SER A 81 -13.49 8.81 -9.65
C SER A 81 -12.11 8.36 -9.15
N LEU A 82 -12.01 7.10 -8.68
CA LEU A 82 -10.74 6.46 -8.28
C LEU A 82 -9.64 6.57 -9.34
N HIS A 83 -10.02 6.42 -10.61
CA HIS A 83 -9.09 6.39 -11.74
C HIS A 83 -8.89 7.75 -12.42
N ALA A 84 -9.47 8.83 -11.88
CA ALA A 84 -9.33 10.16 -12.43
C ALA A 84 -7.90 10.69 -12.27
N GLU A 85 -7.37 11.29 -13.34
CA GLU A 85 -6.08 11.98 -13.31
C GLU A 85 -6.22 13.28 -12.50
N ILE A 86 -5.43 13.40 -11.43
CA ILE A 86 -5.42 14.55 -10.52
C ILE A 86 -3.99 15.06 -10.33
N GLU A 87 -3.83 16.31 -9.94
CA GLU A 87 -2.55 16.83 -9.46
C GLU A 87 -2.55 16.82 -7.94
N TYR A 88 -1.62 16.09 -7.32
CA TYR A 88 -1.51 15.98 -5.88
C TYR A 88 -0.14 16.45 -5.40
N ARG A 89 -0.13 17.11 -4.24
CA ARG A 89 1.12 17.47 -3.56
C ARG A 89 1.71 16.24 -2.87
N THR A 90 2.79 15.70 -3.43
CA THR A 90 3.50 14.55 -2.86
C THR A 90 4.19 14.95 -1.53
N PRO A 91 3.93 14.24 -0.40
CA PRO A 91 4.53 14.57 0.89
C PRO A 91 6.01 14.16 1.00
N GLN A 92 6.54 13.33 0.08
CA GLN A 92 7.94 12.88 0.08
C GLN A 92 8.98 14.00 -0.10
N LEU A 93 8.57 15.26 -0.37
CA LEU A 93 9.44 16.44 -0.45
C LEU A 93 9.34 17.37 0.78
N LEU A 94 8.86 16.87 1.93
CA LEU A 94 8.93 17.59 3.21
C LEU A 94 10.23 17.30 4.01
N ARG A 95 11.25 16.75 3.35
CA ARG A 95 12.61 16.62 3.90
C ARG A 95 13.56 17.59 3.19
N SER A 96 13.38 18.88 3.41
CA SER A 96 14.42 19.88 3.16
C SER A 96 14.21 21.06 4.10
N ASP A 97 14.46 20.83 5.39
CA ASP A 97 14.39 21.84 6.45
C ASP A 97 15.43 22.99 6.31
N GLU A 98 16.14 23.14 5.19
CA GLU A 98 17.09 24.27 4.99
C GLU A 98 17.11 24.90 3.59
N SER A 99 16.32 24.46 2.59
CA SER A 99 16.51 24.93 1.19
C SER A 99 15.31 25.58 0.51
N GLY A 100 14.20 25.83 1.21
CA GLY A 100 13.07 26.58 0.63
C GLY A 100 12.47 25.93 -0.64
N ASP A 101 12.51 24.60 -0.73
CA ASP A 101 12.04 23.91 -1.92
C ASP A 101 10.50 23.96 -2.01
N ASN A 102 10.01 24.30 -3.19
CA ASN A 102 8.59 24.46 -3.44
C ASN A 102 7.87 23.10 -3.38
N ALA A 103 6.62 23.12 -2.92
CA ALA A 103 5.73 21.98 -3.01
C ALA A 103 5.59 21.52 -4.48
N VAL A 104 6.16 20.37 -4.82
CA VAL A 104 5.99 19.77 -6.16
C VAL A 104 4.62 19.11 -6.24
N TYR A 105 3.85 19.52 -7.25
CA TYR A 105 2.61 18.86 -7.63
C TYR A 105 2.92 17.84 -8.71
N GLU A 106 2.51 16.60 -8.49
CA GLU A 106 2.69 15.51 -9.44
C GLU A 106 1.34 15.02 -9.94
N LYS A 107 1.31 14.63 -11.21
CA LYS A 107 0.15 14.00 -11.81
C LYS A 107 0.04 12.57 -11.31
N THR A 108 -1.08 12.24 -10.68
CA THR A 108 -1.36 10.94 -10.09
C THR A 108 -2.85 10.60 -10.22
N THR A 109 -3.29 9.47 -9.68
CA THR A 109 -4.72 9.13 -9.58
C THR A 109 -5.17 9.15 -8.13
N CYS A 110 -6.47 9.33 -7.92
CA CYS A 110 -7.07 9.30 -6.59
C CYS A 110 -6.73 7.98 -5.86
N GLY A 111 -6.86 6.84 -6.54
CA GLY A 111 -6.57 5.54 -5.95
C GLY A 111 -5.08 5.31 -5.63
N ARG A 112 -4.13 5.87 -6.40
CA ARG A 112 -2.70 5.86 -6.04
C ARG A 112 -2.40 6.64 -4.77
N VAL A 113 -3.09 7.76 -4.55
CA VAL A 113 -2.94 8.55 -3.32
C VAL A 113 -3.47 7.78 -2.12
N PHE A 114 -4.60 7.07 -2.26
CA PHE A 114 -5.13 6.22 -1.19
C PHE A 114 -4.24 5.01 -0.90
N PHE A 115 -3.64 4.41 -1.93
CA PHE A 115 -2.72 3.28 -1.76
C PHE A 115 -1.43 3.68 -1.04
N ASN A 116 -0.94 4.91 -1.26
CA ASN A 116 0.32 5.43 -0.72
C ASN A 116 0.15 6.28 0.56
N ARG A 117 -0.96 6.12 1.28
CA ARG A 117 -1.18 6.76 2.59
C ARG A 117 -0.12 6.35 3.60
#